data_AF-A0A6A7LY31-F1
#
_entry.id   AF-A0A6A7LY31-F1
#
_cell.length_a   1.000
_cell.length_b   1.000
_cell.length_c   1.000
_cell.angle_alpha   90.00
_cell.angle_beta   90.00
_cell.angle_gamma   90.00
#
_symmetry.space_group_name_H-M   'P 1'
#
loop_
_entity.id
_entity.type
_entity.pdbx_description
1 polymer ?
#
loop_
_entity_poly.entity_id
_entity_poly.type
_entity_poly.pdbx_seq_one_letter_code
_entity_poly.pdbx_strand_id
1 'polypeptide(L)'
;GSASAEEARTKLQEPPFDLSERQTQAVLDMQLRRLAALERSRIEEEYAGLIQQINYLEDLLANPRKILQVIKDELTELERKYGDDRKTRIQADVNRELTAEDLVQAEDVVVTLSQRGYIKRQPIGTFRSQRRGGRGKLAMLTREEDAVRHLLVANTHDNILFFTNRGRVFITKVHTLPDASRQAKGLPIINLPGVQV
;
A
#
# COMPACT_ATOMS: atom_id res chain seq x y z
N GLY A 1 31.61 63.55 -38.89
CA GLY A 1 30.34 63.01 -39.42
C GLY A 1 30.67 62.07 -40.57
N SER A 2 29.96 60.96 -40.69
CA SER A 2 30.13 59.98 -41.78
C SER A 2 29.27 60.38 -42.98
N ALA A 3 29.70 60.03 -44.20
CA ALA A 3 29.04 60.42 -45.44
C ALA A 3 27.89 59.48 -45.84
N SER A 4 27.89 58.23 -45.37
CA SER A 4 26.83 57.24 -45.62
C SER A 4 26.46 56.43 -44.37
N ALA A 5 25.28 55.80 -44.39
CA ALA A 5 24.85 54.90 -43.32
C ALA A 5 25.76 53.68 -43.17
N GLU A 6 26.31 53.16 -44.28
CA GLU A 6 27.30 52.07 -44.24
C GLU A 6 28.61 52.52 -43.59
N GLU A 7 29.10 53.72 -43.91
CA GLU A 7 30.32 54.24 -43.29
C GLU A 7 30.13 54.53 -41.79
N ALA A 8 28.94 54.98 -41.38
CA ALA A 8 28.57 55.10 -39.98
C ALA A 8 28.51 53.73 -39.28
N ARG A 9 28.01 52.70 -39.97
CA ARG A 9 27.95 51.33 -39.48
C ARG A 9 29.34 50.75 -39.21
N THR A 10 30.26 50.86 -40.18
CA THR A 10 31.63 50.35 -40.03
C THR A 10 32.37 51.06 -38.89
N LYS A 11 32.22 52.39 -38.77
CA LYS A 11 32.85 53.17 -37.70
C LYS A 11 32.33 52.85 -36.29
N LEU A 12 31.07 52.40 -36.17
CA LEU A 12 30.49 51.97 -34.88
C LEU A 12 30.93 50.55 -34.49
N GLN A 13 31.35 49.74 -35.46
CA GLN A 13 31.90 48.41 -35.25
C GLN A 13 33.40 48.43 -34.95
N GLU A 14 34.09 49.51 -35.30
CA GLU A 14 35.51 49.73 -35.02
C GLU A 14 35.74 50.39 -33.64
N PRO A 15 36.99 50.35 -33.11
CA PRO A 15 37.34 51.02 -31.86
C PRO A 15 37.06 52.53 -31.94
N PRO A 16 36.48 53.14 -30.88
CA PRO A 16 36.43 52.66 -29.50
C PRO A 16 35.14 51.95 -29.07
N PHE A 17 34.17 51.72 -29.97
CA PHE A 17 32.83 51.26 -29.59
C PHE A 17 32.64 49.74 -29.71
N ASP A 18 33.35 49.09 -30.64
CA ASP A 18 33.37 47.63 -30.85
C ASP A 18 31.97 46.98 -30.81
N LEU A 19 30.97 47.66 -31.38
CA LEU A 19 29.58 47.18 -31.35
C LEU A 19 29.37 46.03 -32.33
N SER A 20 28.54 45.07 -31.94
CA SER A 20 28.08 44.03 -32.87
C SER A 20 27.24 44.62 -34.01
N GLU A 21 27.12 43.88 -35.10
CA GLU A 21 26.29 44.26 -36.25
C GLU A 21 24.84 44.58 -35.84
N ARG A 22 24.27 43.78 -34.93
CA ARG A 22 22.91 43.96 -34.40
C ARG A 22 22.78 45.21 -33.53
N GLN A 23 23.73 45.45 -32.63
CA GLN A 23 23.74 46.65 -31.78
C GLN A 23 23.88 47.91 -32.63
N THR A 24 24.75 47.86 -33.64
CA THR A 24 24.98 48.98 -34.57
C THR A 24 23.72 49.33 -35.32
N GLN A 25 23.03 48.33 -35.89
CA GLN A 25 21.78 48.55 -36.59
C GLN A 25 20.71 49.15 -35.66
N ALA A 26 20.60 48.65 -34.43
CA ALA A 26 19.67 49.17 -33.44
C ALA A 26 19.94 50.64 -33.06
N VAL A 27 21.21 51.07 -33.05
CA VAL A 27 21.60 52.48 -32.84
C VAL A 27 21.23 53.34 -34.05
N LEU A 28 21.50 52.87 -35.28
CA LEU A 28 21.18 53.60 -36.50
C LEU A 28 19.66 53.76 -36.70
N ASP A 29 18.87 52.78 -36.25
CA ASP A 29 17.41 52.80 -36.31
C ASP A 29 16.75 53.59 -35.15
N MET A 30 17.55 54.19 -34.25
CA MET A 30 16.99 54.97 -33.14
C MET A 30 16.27 56.23 -33.63
N GLN A 31 15.09 56.47 -33.06
CA GLN A 31 14.33 57.69 -33.28
C GLN A 31 14.70 58.75 -32.24
N LEU A 32 14.84 60.02 -32.67
CA LEU A 32 15.25 61.14 -31.79
C LEU A 32 14.39 61.29 -30.53
N ARG A 33 13.09 60.94 -30.57
CA ARG A 33 12.21 60.94 -29.39
C ARG A 33 12.70 60.05 -28.24
N ARG A 34 13.47 59.00 -28.54
CA ARG A 34 14.04 58.09 -27.54
C ARG A 34 15.20 58.70 -26.75
N LEU A 35 15.69 59.86 -27.15
CA LEU A 35 16.72 60.62 -26.43
C LEU A 35 16.14 61.47 -25.28
N ALA A 36 14.82 61.49 -25.13
CA ALA A 36 14.17 62.17 -24.01
C ALA A 36 14.57 61.54 -22.66
N ALA A 37 14.73 62.35 -21.62
CA ALA A 37 15.16 61.90 -20.30
C ALA A 37 14.24 60.82 -19.69
N LEU A 38 12.93 60.90 -19.94
CA LEU A 38 11.95 59.90 -19.49
C LEU A 38 12.13 58.55 -20.18
N GLU A 39 12.41 58.54 -21.49
CA GLU A 39 12.66 57.29 -22.23
C GLU A 39 13.96 56.64 -21.81
N ARG A 40 14.99 57.44 -21.52
CA ARG A 40 16.24 56.94 -20.93
C ARG A 40 15.99 56.29 -19.57
N SER A 41 15.25 56.96 -18.69
CA SER A 41 14.92 56.44 -17.35
C SER A 41 14.16 55.13 -17.44
N ARG A 42 13.19 55.02 -18.35
CA ARG A 42 12.45 53.77 -18.61
C ARG A 42 13.38 52.63 -19.04
N ILE A 43 14.34 52.90 -19.92
CA ILE A 43 15.31 51.88 -20.37
C ILE A 43 16.21 51.44 -19.21
N GLU A 44 16.65 52.38 -18.37
CA GLU A 44 17.48 52.07 -17.19
C GLU A 44 16.69 51.22 -16.18
N GLU A 45 15.40 51.50 -15.96
CA GLU A 45 14.50 50.69 -15.13
C GLU A 45 14.27 49.28 -15.71
N GLU A 46 13.99 49.19 -17.01
CA GLU A 46 13.80 47.90 -17.70
C GLU A 46 15.07 47.05 -17.64
N TYR A 47 16.23 47.66 -17.88
CA TYR A 47 17.53 47.00 -17.78
C TYR A 47 17.78 46.45 -16.37
N ALA A 48 17.50 47.25 -15.34
CA ALA A 48 17.63 46.82 -13.95
C ALA A 48 16.68 45.64 -13.63
N GLY A 49 15.44 45.69 -14.12
CA GLY A 49 14.47 44.60 -13.98
C GLY A 49 14.91 43.30 -14.67
N LEU A 50 15.44 43.41 -15.90
CA LEU A 50 15.96 42.27 -16.65
C LEU A 50 17.15 41.62 -15.94
N ILE A 51 18.08 42.41 -15.39
CA ILE A 51 19.18 41.87 -14.59
C ILE A 51 18.67 41.11 -13.37
N GLN A 52 17.69 41.66 -12.65
CA GLN A 52 17.09 40.96 -11.50
C GLN A 52 16.45 39.64 -11.92
N GLN A 53 15.73 39.64 -13.04
CA GLN A 53 15.08 38.44 -13.57
C GLN A 53 16.10 37.39 -14.02
N ILE A 54 17.17 37.79 -14.70
CA ILE A 54 18.26 36.87 -15.12
C ILE A 54 18.88 36.24 -13.88
N ASN A 55 19.26 37.03 -12.87
CA ASN A 55 19.85 36.51 -11.65
C ASN A 55 18.94 35.52 -10.92
N TYR A 56 17.63 35.83 -10.85
CA TYR A 56 16.64 34.91 -10.27
C TYR A 56 16.56 33.60 -11.05
N LEU A 57 16.50 33.65 -12.38
CA LEU A 57 16.40 32.47 -13.24
C LEU A 57 17.68 31.63 -13.18
N GLU A 58 18.85 32.24 -13.19
CA GLU A 58 20.13 31.54 -13.05
C GLU A 58 20.24 30.85 -11.69
N ASP A 59 19.87 31.53 -10.60
CA ASP A 59 19.84 30.95 -9.25
C ASP A 59 18.82 29.80 -9.12
N LEU A 60 17.65 29.93 -9.77
CA LEU A 60 16.65 28.87 -9.83
C LEU A 60 17.19 27.65 -10.59
N LEU A 61 17.82 27.85 -11.75
CA LEU A 61 18.39 26.77 -12.58
C LEU A 61 19.59 26.09 -11.91
N ALA A 62 20.40 26.84 -11.15
CA ALA A 62 21.56 26.31 -10.45
C ALA A 62 21.19 25.45 -9.23
N ASN A 63 20.01 25.64 -8.65
CA ASN A 63 19.60 24.96 -7.42
C ASN A 63 18.35 24.08 -7.61
N PRO A 64 18.51 22.75 -7.76
CA PRO A 64 17.40 21.82 -7.92
C PRO A 64 16.35 21.87 -6.80
N ARG A 65 16.72 22.27 -5.58
CA ARG A 65 15.75 22.40 -4.47
C ARG A 65 14.80 23.56 -4.67
N LYS A 66 15.26 24.67 -5.26
CA LYS A 66 14.41 25.81 -5.58
C LYS A 66 13.41 25.45 -6.69
N ILE A 67 13.84 24.67 -7.68
CA ILE A 67 12.94 24.14 -8.71
C ILE A 67 11.84 23.28 -8.09
N LEU A 68 12.21 22.35 -7.21
CA LEU A 68 11.22 21.52 -6.50
C LEU A 68 10.25 22.34 -5.65
N GLN A 69 10.72 23.43 -5.06
CA GLN A 69 9.87 24.33 -4.29
C GLN A 69 8.86 25.04 -5.22
N VAL A 70 9.30 25.58 -6.35
CA VAL A 70 8.40 26.18 -7.37
C VAL A 70 7.36 25.18 -7.86
N ILE A 71 7.78 23.95 -8.20
CA ILE A 71 6.86 22.89 -8.65
C ILE A 71 5.82 22.58 -7.56
N LYS A 72 6.25 22.48 -6.30
CA LYS A 72 5.35 22.24 -5.17
C LYS A 72 4.33 23.37 -5.02
N ASP A 73 4.78 24.61 -5.11
CA ASP A 73 3.92 25.78 -4.95
C ASP A 73 2.89 25.86 -6.09
N GLU A 74 3.31 25.62 -7.34
CA GLU A 74 2.42 25.54 -8.51
C GLU A 74 1.39 24.40 -8.40
N LEU A 75 1.82 23.20 -7.97
CA LEU A 75 0.91 22.07 -7.77
C LEU A 75 -0.11 22.35 -6.66
N THR A 76 0.31 23.02 -5.59
CA THR A 76 -0.58 23.41 -4.48
C THR A 76 -1.60 24.45 -4.95
N GLU A 77 -1.19 25.39 -5.82
CA GLU A 77 -2.11 26.36 -6.41
C GLU A 77 -3.13 25.69 -7.34
N LEU A 78 -2.69 24.72 -8.14
CA LEU A 78 -3.58 23.92 -9.00
C LEU A 78 -4.60 23.13 -8.18
N GLU A 79 -4.15 22.46 -7.11
CA GLU A 79 -5.03 21.76 -6.16
C GLU A 79 -6.06 22.72 -5.57
N ARG A 80 -5.65 23.91 -5.14
CA ARG A 80 -6.58 24.92 -4.58
C ARG A 80 -7.59 25.42 -5.61
N LYS A 81 -7.16 25.59 -6.86
CA LYS A 81 -8.01 26.18 -7.92
C LYS A 81 -8.97 25.17 -8.53
N TYR A 82 -8.59 23.90 -8.61
CA TYR A 82 -9.33 22.87 -9.36
C TYR A 82 -9.67 21.62 -8.55
N GLY A 83 -9.26 21.53 -7.28
CA GLY A 83 -9.56 20.39 -6.42
C GLY A 83 -11.05 20.28 -6.09
N ASP A 84 -11.56 19.05 -6.13
CA ASP A 84 -12.89 18.69 -5.67
C ASP A 84 -12.85 17.50 -4.70
N ASP A 85 -13.90 17.37 -3.89
CA ASP A 85 -14.00 16.25 -2.96
C ASP A 85 -14.21 14.93 -3.71
N ARG A 86 -13.64 13.85 -3.15
CA ARG A 86 -13.80 12.51 -3.72
C ARG A 86 -15.27 12.09 -3.69
N LYS A 87 -15.86 11.92 -4.87
CA LYS A 87 -17.28 11.51 -5.04
C LYS A 87 -17.56 10.05 -4.70
N THR A 88 -16.57 9.17 -4.78
CA THR A 88 -16.73 7.72 -4.57
C THR A 88 -16.15 7.27 -3.23
N ARG A 89 -16.82 6.31 -2.58
CA ARG A 89 -16.31 5.68 -1.35
C ARG A 89 -15.79 4.29 -1.67
N ILE A 90 -14.58 3.98 -1.21
CA ILE A 90 -14.05 2.62 -1.27
C ILE A 90 -14.73 1.84 -0.13
N GLN A 91 -15.56 0.87 -0.50
CA GLN A 91 -16.16 -0.07 0.45
C GLN A 91 -15.32 -1.34 0.42
N ALA A 92 -14.69 -1.67 1.55
CA ALA A 92 -13.88 -2.88 1.69
C ALA A 92 -14.74 -4.17 1.66
N ASP A 93 -16.07 -4.05 1.85
CA ASP A 93 -16.97 -5.18 2.10
C ASP A 93 -17.69 -5.75 0.86
N VAL A 94 -17.38 -5.28 -0.36
CA VAL A 94 -18.17 -5.72 -1.55
C VAL A 94 -17.91 -7.18 -1.91
N ASN A 95 -16.74 -7.72 -1.58
CA ASN A 95 -16.43 -9.15 -1.67
C ASN A 95 -15.74 -9.57 -0.38
N ARG A 96 -16.51 -10.05 0.61
CA ARG A 96 -15.91 -10.90 1.64
C ARG A 96 -15.37 -12.12 0.89
N GLU A 97 -14.06 -12.15 0.63
CA GLU A 97 -13.40 -13.36 0.12
C GLU A 97 -13.77 -14.47 1.10
N LEU A 98 -14.57 -15.43 0.63
CA LEU A 98 -14.96 -16.57 1.44
C LEU A 98 -13.68 -17.27 1.85
N THR A 99 -13.41 -17.28 3.15
CA THR A 99 -12.30 -18.05 3.68
C THR A 99 -12.66 -19.54 3.58
N ALA A 100 -11.65 -20.42 3.55
CA ALA A 100 -11.92 -21.86 3.55
C ALA A 100 -12.73 -22.31 4.79
N GLU A 101 -12.65 -21.57 5.90
CA GLU A 101 -13.46 -21.77 7.10
C GLU A 101 -14.95 -21.46 6.83
N ASP A 102 -15.27 -20.39 6.08
CA ASP A 102 -16.66 -20.03 5.75
C ASP A 102 -17.37 -21.09 4.88
N LEU A 103 -16.62 -22.00 4.24
CA LEU A 103 -17.15 -23.14 3.48
C LEU A 103 -17.41 -24.39 4.35
N VAL A 104 -16.96 -24.39 5.61
CA VAL A 104 -17.19 -25.51 6.53
C VAL A 104 -18.59 -25.38 7.11
N GLN A 105 -19.34 -26.50 7.12
CA GLN A 105 -20.66 -26.51 7.75
C GLN A 105 -20.54 -26.37 9.28
N ALA A 106 -21.32 -25.46 9.87
CA ALA A 106 -21.47 -25.34 11.31
C ALA A 106 -22.35 -26.49 11.84
N GLU A 107 -21.73 -27.46 12.51
CA GLU A 107 -22.43 -28.60 13.09
C GLU A 107 -21.80 -29.04 14.42
N ASP A 108 -22.61 -29.66 15.27
CA ASP A 108 -22.14 -30.21 16.54
C ASP A 108 -21.48 -31.57 16.31
N VAL A 109 -20.22 -31.66 16.74
CA VAL A 109 -19.40 -32.86 16.63
C VAL A 109 -18.95 -33.31 18.01
N VAL A 110 -18.75 -34.62 18.13
CA VAL A 110 -18.09 -35.25 19.26
C VAL A 110 -16.63 -35.43 18.92
N VAL A 111 -15.76 -34.83 19.73
CA VAL A 111 -14.32 -35.00 19.64
C VAL A 111 -13.87 -35.99 20.70
N THR A 112 -13.11 -36.99 20.28
CA THR A 112 -12.59 -38.04 21.15
C THR A 112 -11.06 -38.05 21.11
N LEU A 113 -10.44 -38.08 22.29
CA LEU A 113 -9.00 -38.29 22.47
C LEU A 113 -8.77 -39.61 23.20
N SER A 114 -8.01 -40.52 22.60
CA SER A 114 -7.65 -41.81 23.20
C SER A 114 -6.50 -41.69 24.20
N GLN A 115 -6.30 -42.73 25.02
CA GLN A 115 -5.18 -42.79 25.96
C GLN A 115 -3.83 -42.80 25.23
N ARG A 116 -3.76 -43.44 24.06
CA ARG A 116 -2.56 -43.44 23.20
C ARG A 116 -2.38 -42.15 22.38
N GLY A 117 -3.23 -41.14 22.61
CA GLY A 117 -3.07 -39.82 21.99
C GLY A 117 -3.60 -39.74 20.56
N TYR A 118 -4.55 -40.57 20.17
CA TYR A 118 -5.25 -40.42 18.90
C TYR A 118 -6.47 -39.50 19.06
N ILE A 119 -6.61 -38.54 18.16
CA ILE A 119 -7.71 -37.58 18.13
C ILE A 119 -8.53 -37.70 16.85
N LYS A 120 -9.85 -37.56 16.97
CA LYS A 120 -10.79 -37.50 15.85
C LYS A 120 -12.05 -36.74 16.23
N ARG A 121 -12.75 -36.23 15.22
CA ARG A 121 -14.11 -35.72 15.35
C ARG A 121 -15.10 -36.63 14.63
N GLN A 122 -16.34 -36.63 15.11
CA GLN A 122 -17.44 -37.37 14.51
C GLN A 122 -18.74 -36.58 14.67
N PRO A 123 -19.68 -36.62 13.71
CA PRO A 123 -20.99 -35.98 13.89
C PRO A 123 -21.72 -36.53 15.13
N ILE A 124 -22.37 -35.67 15.91
CA ILE A 124 -23.06 -36.06 17.15
C ILE A 124 -24.12 -37.16 16.91
N GLY A 125 -24.75 -37.16 15.73
CA GLY A 125 -25.72 -38.18 15.31
C GLY A 125 -25.17 -39.61 15.28
N THR A 126 -23.84 -39.77 15.23
CA THR A 126 -23.17 -41.09 15.29
C THR A 126 -23.36 -41.78 16.64
N PHE A 127 -23.57 -41.01 17.71
CA PHE A 127 -23.80 -41.46 19.08
C PHE A 127 -25.30 -41.48 19.40
N ARG A 128 -26.12 -42.13 18.56
CA ARG A 128 -27.55 -42.32 18.85
C ARG A 128 -27.73 -43.18 20.11
N SER A 129 -28.49 -42.67 21.08
CA SER A 129 -28.91 -43.39 22.29
C SER A 129 -29.57 -44.73 21.93
N GLN A 130 -29.12 -45.79 22.58
CA GLN A 130 -29.84 -47.06 22.65
C GLN A 130 -30.57 -47.09 23.99
N ARG A 131 -31.81 -47.60 24.02
CA ARG A 131 -32.69 -47.60 25.21
C ARG A 131 -31.98 -48.14 26.46
N ARG A 132 -32.42 -47.68 27.66
CA ARG A 132 -31.87 -48.09 28.97
C ARG A 132 -31.72 -49.61 29.05
N GLY A 133 -30.52 -50.09 29.40
CA GLY A 133 -30.21 -51.51 29.64
C GLY A 133 -29.44 -52.23 28.52
N GLY A 134 -29.23 -51.62 27.35
CA GLY A 134 -28.33 -52.18 26.33
C GLY A 134 -26.87 -51.79 26.62
N ARG A 135 -25.93 -52.75 26.63
CA ARG A 135 -24.50 -52.41 26.41
C ARG A 135 -24.44 -51.65 25.10
N GLY A 136 -24.10 -50.36 25.16
CA GLY A 136 -24.11 -49.48 24.00
C GLY A 136 -23.32 -50.09 22.84
N LYS A 137 -23.66 -49.72 21.61
CA LYS A 137 -22.84 -50.06 20.43
C LYS A 137 -21.35 -49.82 20.77
N LEU A 138 -20.41 -50.57 20.20
CA LEU A 138 -18.96 -50.44 20.47
C LEU A 138 -18.41 -49.15 19.84
N ALA A 139 -18.01 -48.17 20.66
CA ALA A 139 -17.51 -46.85 20.21
C ALA A 139 -16.18 -46.91 19.47
N MET A 140 -15.47 -48.03 19.58
CA MET A 140 -14.21 -48.31 18.92
C MET A 140 -14.06 -49.84 18.83
N LEU A 141 -13.54 -50.37 17.72
CA LEU A 141 -13.04 -51.74 17.69
C LEU A 141 -11.76 -51.75 18.52
N THR A 142 -11.84 -52.09 19.80
CA THR A 142 -10.68 -52.41 20.64
C THR A 142 -10.08 -53.72 20.14
N ARG A 143 -9.45 -53.69 18.95
CA ARG A 143 -8.47 -54.70 18.59
C ARG A 143 -7.18 -54.55 19.42
N GLU A 144 -7.05 -53.44 20.13
CA GLU A 144 -6.01 -53.15 21.12
C GLU A 144 -6.68 -52.26 22.19
N GLU A 145 -6.28 -52.39 23.46
CA GLU A 145 -6.84 -51.73 24.66
C GLU A 145 -6.64 -50.19 24.68
N ASP A 146 -7.10 -49.47 23.67
CA ASP A 146 -7.04 -48.00 23.64
C ASP A 146 -8.39 -47.40 24.02
N ALA A 147 -8.54 -47.04 25.29
CA ALA A 147 -9.75 -46.43 25.82
C ALA A 147 -9.81 -44.93 25.49
N VAL A 148 -11.02 -44.38 25.42
CA VAL A 148 -11.24 -42.94 25.29
C VAL A 148 -10.87 -42.27 26.61
N ARG A 149 -9.93 -41.32 26.57
CA ARG A 149 -9.49 -40.53 27.73
C ARG A 149 -10.32 -39.26 27.90
N HIS A 150 -10.60 -38.56 26.80
CA HIS A 150 -11.43 -37.36 26.81
C HIS A 150 -12.48 -37.42 25.70
N LEU A 151 -13.68 -36.96 26.02
CA LEU A 151 -14.80 -36.82 25.11
C LEU A 151 -15.41 -35.44 25.35
N LEU A 152 -15.54 -34.66 24.29
CA LEU A 152 -16.12 -33.31 24.32
C LEU A 152 -17.07 -33.12 23.14
N VAL A 153 -18.10 -32.32 23.35
CA VAL A 153 -19.02 -31.86 22.30
C VAL A 153 -18.64 -30.42 22.00
N ALA A 154 -18.42 -30.11 20.72
CA ALA A 154 -18.05 -28.78 20.26
C ALA A 154 -18.64 -28.54 18.86
N ASN A 155 -18.78 -27.27 18.47
CA ASN A 155 -19.10 -26.93 17.10
C ASN A 155 -17.84 -27.01 16.22
N THR A 156 -18.00 -27.32 14.93
CA THR A 156 -16.90 -27.32 13.96
C THR A 156 -16.10 -26.01 13.91
N HIS A 157 -16.71 -24.87 14.21
CA HIS A 157 -16.07 -23.55 14.21
C HIS A 157 -15.41 -23.16 15.53
N ASP A 158 -15.61 -23.95 16.59
CA ASP A 158 -15.02 -23.68 17.89
C ASP A 158 -13.50 -23.94 17.87
N ASN A 159 -12.82 -23.33 18.83
CA ASN A 159 -11.40 -23.57 19.09
C ASN A 159 -11.24 -24.62 20.20
N ILE A 160 -10.37 -25.61 19.98
CA ILE A 160 -9.91 -26.54 21.01
C ILE A 160 -8.52 -26.12 21.48
N LEU A 161 -8.34 -26.08 22.80
CA LEU A 161 -7.10 -25.73 23.47
C LEU A 161 -6.45 -26.97 24.08
N PHE A 162 -5.18 -27.20 23.75
CA PHE A 162 -4.37 -28.28 24.32
C PHE A 162 -3.34 -27.72 25.29
N PHE A 163 -3.54 -27.99 26.58
CA PHE A 163 -2.62 -27.59 27.64
C PHE A 163 -1.54 -28.65 27.85
N THR A 164 -0.28 -28.24 27.82
CA THR A 164 0.87 -29.13 28.06
C THR A 164 1.44 -28.97 29.45
N ASN A 165 2.12 -30.01 29.93
CA ASN A 165 2.87 -29.99 31.20
C ASN A 165 4.08 -29.02 31.21
N ARG A 166 4.45 -28.46 30.05
CA ARG A 166 5.51 -27.44 29.91
C ARG A 166 4.95 -26.01 29.91
N GLY A 167 3.68 -25.82 30.25
CA GLY A 167 3.03 -24.51 30.29
C GLY A 167 2.75 -23.89 28.91
N ARG A 168 2.85 -24.67 27.82
CA ARG A 168 2.45 -24.24 26.47
C ARG A 168 0.99 -24.62 26.20
N VAL A 169 0.29 -23.77 25.45
CA VAL A 169 -1.06 -24.00 24.97
C VAL A 169 -1.03 -24.01 23.44
N PHE A 170 -1.61 -25.04 22.83
CA PHE A 170 -1.84 -25.09 21.38
C PHE A 170 -3.32 -24.89 21.10
N ILE A 171 -3.62 -24.15 20.04
CA ILE A 171 -5.00 -23.83 19.65
C ILE A 171 -5.20 -24.35 18.23
N THR A 172 -6.30 -25.07 18.02
CA THR A 172 -6.72 -25.48 16.68
C THR A 172 -8.23 -25.42 16.55
N LYS A 173 -8.72 -25.19 15.33
CA LYS A 173 -10.15 -25.20 15.03
C LYS A 173 -10.66 -26.63 14.95
N VAL A 174 -11.85 -26.90 15.48
CA VAL A 174 -12.42 -28.24 15.55
C VAL A 174 -12.54 -28.89 14.17
N HIS A 175 -12.90 -28.13 13.13
CA HIS A 175 -13.04 -28.65 11.77
C HIS A 175 -11.73 -29.21 11.15
N THR A 176 -10.58 -28.79 11.67
CA THR A 176 -9.25 -29.29 11.23
C THR A 176 -8.96 -30.70 11.75
N LEU A 177 -9.69 -31.15 12.78
CA LEU A 177 -9.58 -32.51 13.28
C LEU A 177 -10.04 -33.51 12.21
N PRO A 178 -9.41 -34.69 12.13
CA PRO A 178 -9.77 -35.69 11.15
C PRO A 178 -11.19 -36.18 11.43
N ASP A 179 -12.04 -36.11 10.40
CA ASP A 179 -13.32 -36.77 10.41
C ASP A 179 -13.08 -38.26 10.20
N ALA A 180 -13.52 -39.06 11.15
CA ALA A 180 -13.23 -40.48 11.14
C ALA A 180 -14.42 -41.28 11.66
N SER A 181 -14.60 -42.46 11.08
CA SER A 181 -15.63 -43.37 11.54
C SER A 181 -15.37 -43.80 12.99
N ARG A 182 -16.41 -44.30 13.62
CA ARG A 182 -16.39 -44.74 15.01
C ARG A 182 -15.33 -45.82 15.26
N GLN A 183 -15.13 -46.69 14.28
CA GLN A 183 -14.16 -47.78 14.36
C GLN A 183 -12.72 -47.37 14.03
N ALA A 184 -12.52 -46.23 13.35
CA ALA A 184 -11.19 -45.75 12.97
C ALA A 184 -10.43 -45.16 14.17
N LYS A 185 -9.09 -45.28 14.17
CA LYS A 185 -8.24 -44.78 15.25
C LYS A 185 -8.17 -43.24 15.29
N GLY A 186 -8.20 -42.56 14.14
CA GLY A 186 -7.98 -41.12 14.04
C GLY A 186 -6.50 -40.79 13.78
N LEU A 187 -6.10 -39.53 14.01
CA LEU A 187 -4.73 -39.05 13.81
C LEU A 187 -4.02 -38.93 15.17
N PRO A 188 -2.72 -39.29 15.28
CA PRO A 188 -1.93 -38.94 16.47
C PRO A 188 -1.94 -37.43 16.70
N ILE A 189 -2.21 -36.99 17.94
CA ILE A 189 -2.31 -35.56 18.30
C ILE A 189 -1.02 -34.77 17.98
N ILE A 190 0.14 -35.43 18.06
CA ILE A 190 1.45 -34.86 17.72
C ILE A 190 1.59 -34.47 16.23
N ASN A 191 0.79 -35.08 15.37
CA ASN A 191 0.81 -34.84 13.92
C ASN A 191 -0.28 -33.85 13.51
N LEU A 192 -1.04 -33.31 14.45
CA LEU A 192 -2.12 -32.39 14.15
C LEU A 192 -1.55 -31.03 13.72
N PRO A 193 -2.02 -30.45 12.60
CA PRO A 193 -1.63 -29.11 12.19
C PRO A 193 -1.92 -28.10 13.31
N GLY A 194 -0.92 -27.29 13.67
CA GLY A 194 -1.02 -26.31 14.77
C GLY A 194 -0.71 -26.86 16.17
N VAL A 195 -0.50 -28.17 16.32
CA VAL A 195 -0.07 -28.84 17.57
C VAL A 195 1.28 -29.55 17.35
N GLN A 196 2.20 -28.84 16.70
CA GLN A 196 3.58 -29.30 16.50
C GLN A 196 4.50 -28.57 17.48
N VAL A 197 5.42 -29.31 18.11
CA VAL A 197 6.47 -28.75 18.96
C VAL A 197 7.62 -28.29 18.11
#